data_AF-A0A2V6D157-F1
#
_entry.id   AF-A0A2V6D157-F1
#
_cell.length_a   1.000
_cell.length_b   1.000
_cell.length_c   1.000
_cell.angle_alpha   90.00
_cell.angle_beta   90.00
_cell.angle_gamma   90.00
#
_symmetry.space_group_name_H-M   'P 1'
#
loop_
_entity.id
_entity.type
_entity.pdbx_description
1 polymer ?
#
loop_
_entity_poly.entity_id
_entity_poly.type
_entity_poly.pdbx_seq_one_letter_code
_entity_poly.pdbx_strand_id
1 'polypeptide(L)'
;DDIVAASKQIPVVLASNFSVGVNALFALTENAAKILGDDFDLEIVEAHHRMKKDAPSGTAKTLVEILQRARQTKTLRHGREGIVGERDKSEIGIHSVRGGDVVGEHTVIFAGPGERLELTHRASNRETFARGAIRAARRVVGKSPGPYDMRDVLGLRPEAGMTKHE
;
A
#
# COMPACT_ATOMS: atom_id res chain seq x y z
N ASP A 1 -8.58 -20.26 -1.09
CA ASP A 1 -9.83 -20.86 -1.56
C ASP A 1 -10.97 -20.76 -0.55
N ASP A 2 -10.75 -21.10 0.73
CA ASP A 2 -11.82 -21.04 1.76
C ASP A 2 -12.42 -19.66 2.00
N ILE A 3 -11.60 -18.60 2.02
CA ILE A 3 -12.07 -17.21 2.20
C ILE A 3 -13.03 -16.80 1.07
N VAL A 4 -12.72 -17.22 -0.16
CA VAL A 4 -13.55 -16.93 -1.35
C VAL A 4 -14.83 -17.76 -1.32
N ALA A 5 -14.77 -19.00 -0.82
CA ALA A 5 -15.97 -19.81 -0.63
C ALA A 5 -16.89 -19.20 0.44
N ALA A 6 -16.34 -18.76 1.57
CA ALA A 6 -17.08 -18.11 2.64
C ALA A 6 -17.72 -16.79 2.17
N SER A 7 -17.00 -15.99 1.38
CA SER A 7 -17.51 -14.71 0.89
C SER A 7 -18.74 -14.83 -0.03
N LYS A 8 -19.04 -16.03 -0.55
CA LYS A 8 -20.30 -16.30 -1.28
C LYS A 8 -21.52 -16.38 -0.37
N GLN A 9 -21.33 -16.61 0.92
CA GLN A 9 -22.41 -16.82 1.90
C GLN A 9 -22.50 -15.72 2.94
N ILE A 10 -21.38 -15.08 3.27
CA ILE A 10 -21.29 -13.99 4.26
C ILE A 10 -20.45 -12.83 3.74
N PRO A 11 -20.68 -11.60 4.20
CA PRO A 11 -19.75 -10.51 3.92
C PRO A 11 -18.39 -10.76 4.59
N VAL A 12 -17.30 -10.61 3.83
CA VAL A 12 -15.94 -10.81 4.33
C VAL A 12 -15.09 -9.60 3.98
N VAL A 13 -14.50 -8.94 4.98
CA VAL A 13 -13.50 -7.90 4.75
C VAL A 13 -12.10 -8.52 4.73
N LEU A 14 -11.44 -8.47 3.58
CA LEU A 14 -10.07 -8.93 3.39
C LEU A 14 -9.18 -7.75 3.02
N ALA A 15 -8.15 -7.49 3.82
CA ALA A 15 -7.20 -6.41 3.58
C ALA A 15 -5.79 -6.79 4.06
N SER A 16 -4.75 -6.32 3.36
CA SER A 16 -3.36 -6.48 3.78
C SER A 16 -3.02 -5.63 5.02
N ASN A 17 -3.81 -4.58 5.28
CA ASN A 17 -3.68 -3.73 6.46
C ASN A 17 -5.03 -3.07 6.81
N PHE A 18 -5.43 -3.13 8.08
CA PHE A 18 -6.67 -2.50 8.57
C PHE A 18 -6.48 -1.04 9.05
N SER A 19 -5.25 -0.53 9.15
CA SER A 19 -5.01 0.88 9.51
C SER A 19 -5.67 1.82 8.49
N VAL A 20 -6.44 2.78 8.99
CA VAL A 20 -7.02 3.85 8.15
C VAL A 20 -5.91 4.67 7.50
N GLY A 21 -4.83 4.96 8.25
CA GLY A 21 -3.69 5.73 7.74
C GLY A 21 -2.94 5.01 6.62
N VAL A 22 -2.76 3.69 6.73
CA VAL A 22 -2.13 2.91 5.65
C VAL A 22 -3.01 2.87 4.40
N ASN A 23 -4.32 2.74 4.55
CA ASN A 23 -5.22 2.77 3.40
C ASN A 23 -5.32 4.16 2.75
N ALA A 24 -5.18 5.23 3.52
CA ALA A 24 -5.01 6.58 2.97
C ALA A 24 -3.68 6.70 2.20
N LEU A 25 -2.58 6.19 2.76
CA LEU A 25 -1.29 6.12 2.06
C LEU A 25 -1.43 5.38 0.72
N PHE A 26 -2.09 4.22 0.68
CA PHE A 26 -2.36 3.49 -0.56
C PHE A 26 -3.07 4.34 -1.62
N ALA A 27 -4.13 5.04 -1.25
CA ALA A 27 -4.88 5.89 -2.17
C ALA A 27 -4.06 7.09 -2.66
N LEU A 28 -3.31 7.74 -1.76
CA LEU A 28 -2.46 8.87 -2.10
C LEU A 28 -1.29 8.43 -3.00
N THR A 29 -0.68 7.29 -2.72
CA THR A 29 0.36 6.68 -3.56
C THR A 29 -0.16 6.40 -4.97
N GLU A 30 -1.37 5.85 -5.12
CA GLU A 30 -1.95 5.61 -6.45
C GLU A 30 -2.19 6.91 -7.23
N ASN A 31 -2.64 7.97 -6.54
CA ASN A 31 -2.92 9.25 -7.17
C ASN A 31 -1.63 10.01 -7.53
N ALA A 32 -0.67 10.12 -6.60
CA ALA A 32 0.65 10.71 -6.87
C ALA A 32 1.36 9.94 -7.98
N ALA A 33 1.32 8.60 -7.86
CA ALA A 33 1.29 7.60 -8.92
C ALA A 33 1.08 8.18 -10.30
N LYS A 34 -0.19 8.48 -10.60
CA LYS A 34 -0.69 8.90 -11.91
C LYS A 34 -0.33 10.35 -12.27
N ILE A 35 -0.26 11.25 -11.28
CA ILE A 35 0.02 12.68 -11.51
C ILE A 35 1.48 12.90 -11.93
N LEU A 36 2.43 12.28 -11.24
CA LEU A 36 3.85 12.63 -11.38
C LEU A 36 4.54 12.09 -12.63
N GLY A 37 3.90 11.16 -13.35
CA GLY A 37 4.46 10.68 -14.60
C GLY A 37 5.61 9.69 -14.42
N ASP A 38 6.30 9.44 -15.52
CA ASP A 38 7.52 8.64 -15.58
C ASP A 38 8.78 9.50 -15.35
N ASP A 39 8.59 10.79 -15.04
CA ASP A 39 9.66 11.74 -14.71
C ASP A 39 10.12 11.61 -13.25
N PHE A 40 9.42 10.80 -12.45
CA PHE A 40 9.73 10.57 -11.04
C PHE A 40 10.09 9.11 -10.78
N ASP A 41 11.31 8.89 -10.30
CA ASP A 41 11.78 7.59 -9.84
C ASP A 41 11.00 7.12 -8.60
N LEU A 42 10.74 5.81 -8.53
CA LEU A 42 9.94 5.20 -7.47
C LEU A 42 10.79 4.44 -6.47
N GLU A 43 10.70 4.82 -5.19
CA GLU A 43 11.37 4.12 -4.10
C GLU A 43 10.40 3.85 -2.95
N ILE A 44 10.53 2.67 -2.32
CA ILE A 44 9.81 2.31 -1.10
C ILE A 44 10.83 1.96 -0.02
N VAL A 45 10.75 2.66 1.10
CA VAL A 45 11.52 2.33 2.31
C VAL A 45 10.54 1.93 3.40
N GLU A 46 10.75 0.76 3.99
CA GLU A 46 10.00 0.30 5.16
C GLU A 46 10.91 -0.02 6.33
N ALA A 47 10.45 0.23 7.56
CA ALA A 47 11.16 -0.12 8.77
C ALA A 47 10.25 -0.87 9.76
N HIS A 48 10.78 -1.93 10.36
CA HIS A 48 10.10 -2.72 11.37
C HIS A 48 11.08 -3.23 12.44
N HIS A 49 10.52 -3.75 13.53
CA HIS A 49 11.26 -4.32 14.64
C HIS A 49 12.20 -5.46 14.23
N ARG A 50 13.25 -5.68 15.03
CA ARG A 50 14.28 -6.71 14.77
C ARG A 50 13.74 -8.13 14.58
N MET A 51 12.60 -8.44 15.20
CA MET A 51 12.00 -9.78 15.18
C MET A 51 11.15 -10.06 13.93
N LYS A 52 10.97 -9.10 13.02
CA LYS A 52 10.14 -9.30 11.82
C LYS A 52 10.88 -10.18 10.81
N LYS A 53 10.27 -11.30 10.43
CA LYS A 53 10.91 -12.35 9.62
C LYS A 53 10.82 -12.09 8.11
N ASP A 54 9.69 -11.57 7.64
CA ASP A 54 9.44 -11.28 6.23
C ASP A 54 10.02 -9.93 5.81
N ALA A 55 10.56 -9.87 4.59
CA ALA A 55 10.97 -8.65 3.91
C ALA A 55 10.75 -8.79 2.39
N PRO A 56 10.21 -7.78 1.70
CA PRO A 56 9.55 -6.61 2.27
C PRO A 56 8.23 -6.98 2.98
N SER A 57 7.77 -6.13 3.89
CA SER A 57 6.50 -6.29 4.60
C SER A 57 5.29 -6.40 3.66
N GLY A 58 4.19 -7.02 4.11
CA GLY A 58 2.94 -7.09 3.34
C GLY A 58 2.40 -5.73 2.88
N THR A 59 2.51 -4.69 3.72
CA THR A 59 2.12 -3.32 3.34
C THR A 59 3.03 -2.75 2.24
N ALA A 60 4.34 -2.99 2.29
CA ALA A 60 5.24 -2.60 1.22
C ALA A 60 4.94 -3.35 -0.10
N LYS A 61 4.60 -4.64 -0.04
CA LYS A 61 4.16 -5.41 -1.22
C LYS A 61 2.89 -4.81 -1.85
N THR A 62 1.91 -4.43 -1.04
CA THR A 62 0.71 -3.74 -1.56
C THR A 62 1.04 -2.39 -2.19
N LEU A 63 1.97 -1.61 -1.63
CA LEU A 63 2.44 -0.36 -2.26
C LEU A 63 3.09 -0.61 -3.63
N VAL A 64 3.91 -1.66 -3.74
CA VAL A 64 4.50 -2.08 -5.01
C VAL A 64 3.41 -2.41 -6.04
N GLU A 65 2.44 -3.23 -5.68
CA GLU A 65 1.33 -3.61 -6.58
C GLU A 65 0.53 -2.39 -7.06
N ILE A 66 0.35 -1.39 -6.18
CA ILE A 66 -0.30 -0.12 -6.53
C ILE A 66 0.55 0.64 -7.57
N LEU A 67 1.84 0.80 -7.33
CA LEU A 67 2.75 1.50 -8.24
C LEU A 67 2.87 0.80 -9.59
N GLN A 68 3.05 -0.52 -9.59
CA GLN A 68 3.11 -1.35 -10.79
C GLN A 68 1.86 -1.19 -11.64
N ARG A 69 0.68 -1.19 -11.02
CA ARG A 69 -0.60 -0.97 -11.73
C ARG A 69 -0.74 0.46 -12.24
N ALA A 70 -0.33 1.47 -11.45
CA ALA A 70 -0.45 2.87 -11.82
C ALA A 70 0.48 3.28 -12.97
N ARG A 71 1.68 2.68 -13.04
CA ARG A 71 2.74 3.00 -14.00
C ARG A 71 2.99 1.91 -15.05
N GLN A 72 2.21 0.83 -15.02
CA GLN A 72 2.36 -0.35 -15.88
C GLN A 72 3.78 -0.95 -15.87
N THR A 73 4.51 -0.79 -14.78
CA THR A 73 5.87 -1.32 -14.60
C THR A 73 5.87 -2.64 -13.81
N LYS A 74 6.92 -3.44 -13.96
CA LYS A 74 7.13 -4.70 -13.23
C LYS A 74 8.52 -4.83 -12.62
N THR A 75 9.47 -3.96 -12.96
CA THR A 75 10.86 -4.09 -12.55
C THR A 75 11.00 -3.73 -11.07
N LEU A 76 11.45 -4.68 -10.25
CA LEU A 76 11.69 -4.47 -8.83
C LEU A 76 13.17 -4.62 -8.54
N ARG A 77 13.69 -3.77 -7.66
CA ARG A 77 15.07 -3.89 -7.17
C ARG A 77 15.12 -3.88 -5.65
N HIS A 78 15.76 -4.90 -5.10
CA HIS A 78 15.99 -5.05 -3.67
C HIS A 78 17.44 -4.70 -3.34
N GLY A 79 17.67 -3.48 -2.87
CA GLY A 79 19.01 -3.03 -2.49
C GLY A 79 19.93 -2.67 -3.68
N ARG A 80 21.03 -1.99 -3.35
CA ARG A 80 22.12 -1.62 -4.26
C ARG A 80 23.44 -1.74 -3.50
N GLU A 81 24.42 -2.42 -4.06
CA GLU A 81 25.72 -2.67 -3.44
C GLU A 81 26.83 -2.55 -4.51
N GLY A 82 27.88 -1.78 -4.24
CA GLY A 82 28.98 -1.55 -5.18
C GLY A 82 28.60 -0.71 -6.40
N ILE A 83 29.21 -1.01 -7.55
CA ILE A 83 28.96 -0.32 -8.84
C ILE A 83 27.80 -1.01 -9.55
N VAL A 84 26.60 -0.45 -9.39
CA VAL A 84 25.32 -1.06 -9.79
C VAL A 84 24.81 -0.68 -11.18
N GLY A 85 25.50 0.26 -11.85
CA GLY A 85 25.07 0.85 -13.12
C GLY A 85 23.97 1.91 -12.97
N GLU A 86 23.54 2.44 -14.10
CA GLU A 86 22.43 3.40 -14.18
C GLU A 86 21.10 2.75 -13.77
N ARG A 87 20.17 3.59 -13.30
CA ARG A 87 18.83 3.17 -12.89
C ARG A 87 17.94 2.98 -14.12
N ASP A 88 17.22 1.87 -14.16
CA ASP A 88 16.12 1.68 -15.12
C ASP A 88 14.93 2.58 -14.74
N LYS A 89 14.39 3.34 -15.68
CA LYS A 89 13.26 4.26 -15.47
C LYS A 89 11.99 3.56 -14.98
N SER A 90 11.83 2.28 -15.29
CA SER A 90 10.71 1.46 -14.86
C SER A 90 10.91 0.87 -13.45
N GLU A 91 12.11 0.97 -12.88
CA GLU A 91 12.46 0.31 -11.62
C GLU A 91 11.74 0.91 -10.41
N ILE A 92 11.11 0.04 -9.61
CA ILE A 92 10.68 0.35 -8.25
C ILE A 92 11.73 -0.22 -7.29
N GLY A 93 12.46 0.66 -6.59
CA GLY A 93 13.39 0.26 -5.56
C GLY A 93 12.68 -0.01 -4.23
N ILE A 94 13.11 -1.06 -3.52
CA ILE A 94 12.51 -1.48 -2.26
C ILE A 94 13.59 -1.78 -1.23
N HIS A 95 13.52 -1.08 -0.10
CA HIS A 95 14.46 -1.20 1.01
C HIS A 95 13.73 -1.54 2.31
N SER A 96 14.22 -2.55 3.03
CA SER A 96 13.62 -3.03 4.28
C SER A 96 14.61 -2.90 5.44
N VAL A 97 14.29 -2.03 6.38
CA VAL A 97 15.07 -1.75 7.58
C VAL A 97 14.54 -2.57 8.75
N ARG A 98 15.43 -3.19 9.53
CA ARG A 98 15.09 -3.93 10.74
C ARG A 98 15.84 -3.34 11.92
N GLY A 99 15.13 -2.93 12.97
CA GLY A 99 15.76 -2.30 14.12
C GLY A 99 14.83 -2.12 15.30
N GLY A 100 15.38 -2.27 16.51
CA GLY A 100 14.65 -1.99 17.75
C GLY A 100 13.30 -2.69 17.84
N ASP A 101 12.30 -1.91 18.24
CA ASP A 101 10.90 -2.25 18.46
C ASP A 101 9.95 -1.51 17.48
N VAL A 102 10.47 -0.97 16.37
CA VAL A 102 9.70 -0.22 15.37
C VAL A 102 8.45 -1.00 14.94
N VAL A 103 7.27 -0.46 15.20
CA VAL A 103 6.01 -1.15 14.92
C VAL A 103 5.79 -1.30 13.41
N GLY A 104 6.08 -0.24 12.67
CA GLY A 104 6.00 -0.20 11.22
C GLY A 104 6.06 1.23 10.70
N GLU A 105 7.00 1.50 9.81
CA GLU A 105 7.10 2.74 9.04
C GLU A 105 7.19 2.38 7.55
N HIS A 106 6.50 3.16 6.71
CA HIS A 106 6.49 3.00 5.27
C HIS A 106 6.54 4.37 4.62
N THR A 107 7.53 4.58 3.77
CA THR A 107 7.67 5.78 2.95
C THR A 107 7.69 5.39 1.49
N VAL A 108 6.81 5.99 0.69
CA VAL A 108 6.93 6.00 -0.77
C VAL A 108 7.55 7.30 -1.19
N ILE A 109 8.60 7.22 -1.99
CA ILE A 109 9.36 8.36 -2.49
C ILE A 109 9.16 8.42 -4.00
N PHE A 110 8.80 9.61 -4.46
CA PHE A 110 8.80 10.00 -5.86
C PHE A 110 9.90 11.04 -6.03
N ALA A 111 10.98 10.71 -6.75
CA ALA A 111 12.12 11.59 -6.93
C ALA A 111 12.23 12.04 -8.39
N GLY A 112 12.06 13.34 -8.63
CA GLY A 112 12.15 13.94 -9.96
C GLY A 112 13.24 15.01 -10.05
N PRO A 113 13.40 15.66 -11.21
CA PRO A 113 14.37 16.74 -11.38
C PRO A 113 14.05 17.94 -10.48
N GLY A 114 14.93 18.24 -9.52
CA GLY A 114 14.82 19.43 -8.67
C GLY A 114 13.83 19.32 -7.50
N GLU A 115 13.07 18.23 -7.39
CA GLU A 115 12.12 18.02 -6.30
C GLU A 115 11.92 16.56 -5.92
N ARG A 116 11.33 16.35 -4.73
CA ARG A 116 11.00 15.02 -4.22
C ARG A 116 9.73 15.09 -3.39
N LEU A 117 8.78 14.20 -3.67
CA LEU A 117 7.58 14.01 -2.87
C LEU A 117 7.70 12.71 -2.08
N GLU A 118 7.47 12.78 -0.76
CA GLU A 118 7.49 11.62 0.13
C GLU A 118 6.14 11.46 0.83
N LEU A 119 5.59 10.25 0.75
CA LEU A 119 4.37 9.87 1.47
C LEU A 119 4.74 8.85 2.55
N THR A 120 4.65 9.27 3.81
CA THR A 120 5.06 8.44 4.95
C THR A 120 3.91 8.11 5.89
N HIS A 121 3.81 6.85 6.28
CA HIS A 121 2.98 6.39 7.39
C HIS A 121 3.87 5.80 8.49
N ARG A 122 3.62 6.20 9.75
CA ARG A 122 4.28 5.67 10.95
C ARG A 122 3.25 5.14 11.93
N ALA A 123 3.33 3.87 12.29
CA ALA A 123 2.55 3.30 13.38
C ALA A 123 3.30 3.49 14.71
N SER A 124 2.68 4.17 15.66
CA SER A 124 3.22 4.30 17.03
C SER A 124 2.92 3.08 17.90
N ASN A 125 1.81 2.39 17.64
CA ASN A 125 1.42 1.16 18.31
C ASN A 125 0.53 0.29 17.40
N ARG A 126 0.22 -0.93 17.84
CA ARG A 126 -0.61 -1.88 17.07
C ARG A 126 -2.13 -1.64 17.21
N GLU A 127 -2.55 -0.71 18.07
CA GLU A 127 -3.97 -0.40 18.30
C GLU A 127 -4.64 0.16 17.03
N THR A 128 -3.88 0.88 16.19
CA THR A 128 -4.38 1.41 14.91
C THR A 128 -4.97 0.32 14.02
N PHE A 129 -4.37 -0.87 14.01
CA PHE A 129 -4.85 -2.00 13.22
C PHE A 129 -6.12 -2.62 13.82
N ALA A 130 -6.16 -2.76 15.15
CA ALA A 130 -7.32 -3.29 15.87
C ALA A 130 -8.54 -2.37 15.72
N ARG A 131 -8.36 -1.05 15.88
CA ARG A 131 -9.42 -0.06 15.64
C ARG A 131 -9.94 -0.10 14.20
N GLY A 132 -9.03 -0.29 13.24
CA GLY A 132 -9.37 -0.50 11.84
C GLY A 132 -10.23 -1.73 11.60
N ALA A 133 -9.86 -2.88 12.19
CA ALA A 133 -10.62 -4.12 12.09
C ALA A 133 -12.02 -4.01 12.72
N ILE A 134 -12.14 -3.34 13.88
CA ILE A 134 -13.44 -3.05 14.50
C ILE A 134 -14.30 -2.17 13.60
N ARG A 135 -13.71 -1.13 12.98
CA ARG A 135 -14.42 -0.28 12.02
C ARG A 135 -14.91 -1.07 10.81
N ALA A 136 -14.07 -1.94 10.26
CA ALA A 136 -14.43 -2.80 9.14
C ALA A 136 -15.56 -3.76 9.50
N ALA A 137 -15.47 -4.42 10.66
CA ALA A 137 -16.52 -5.31 11.16
C ALA A 137 -17.86 -4.58 11.26
N ARG A 138 -17.90 -3.41 11.92
CA ARG A 138 -19.11 -2.58 12.03
C ARG A 138 -19.68 -2.16 10.68
N ARG A 139 -18.81 -1.86 9.71
CA ARG A 139 -19.22 -1.38 8.37
C ARG A 139 -19.84 -2.46 7.50
N VAL A 140 -19.47 -3.72 7.73
CA VAL A 140 -19.91 -4.85 6.91
C VAL A 140 -21.17 -5.55 7.45
N VAL A 141 -21.60 -5.23 8.68
CA VAL A 141 -22.87 -5.71 9.24
C VAL A 141 -24.03 -5.30 8.31
N GLY A 142 -24.87 -6.28 7.95
CA GLY A 142 -26.03 -6.06 7.08
C GLY A 142 -25.70 -5.87 5.59
N LYS A 143 -24.42 -5.95 5.19
CA LYS A 143 -24.04 -5.99 3.77
C LYS A 143 -24.30 -7.36 3.17
N SER A 144 -24.59 -7.38 1.86
CA SER A 144 -24.74 -8.62 1.11
C SER A 144 -23.45 -9.45 1.15
N PRO A 145 -23.55 -10.80 1.03
CA PRO A 145 -22.38 -11.65 0.88
C PRO A 145 -21.47 -11.14 -0.24
N GLY A 146 -20.17 -11.12 0.04
CA GLY A 146 -19.16 -10.73 -0.93
C GLY A 146 -17.82 -10.38 -0.30
N PRO A 147 -16.76 -10.30 -1.11
CA PRO A 147 -15.48 -9.77 -0.68
C PRO A 147 -15.54 -8.24 -0.62
N TYR A 148 -15.13 -7.69 0.51
CA TYR A 148 -14.93 -6.27 0.75
C TYR A 148 -13.46 -6.04 1.11
N ASP A 149 -12.95 -4.85 0.83
CA ASP A 149 -11.63 -4.42 1.32
C ASP A 149 -11.76 -3.14 2.16
N MET A 150 -10.63 -2.62 2.64
CA MET A 150 -10.64 -1.38 3.42
C MET A 150 -10.98 -0.13 2.58
N ARG A 151 -10.89 -0.18 1.25
CA ARG A 151 -11.37 0.90 0.38
C ARG A 151 -12.89 0.95 0.38
N ASP A 152 -13.56 -0.22 0.38
CA ASP A 152 -15.02 -0.29 0.57
C ASP A 152 -15.43 0.25 1.94
N VAL A 153 -14.67 -0.11 2.99
CA VAL A 153 -14.94 0.34 4.36
C VAL A 153 -14.83 1.86 4.49
N LEU A 154 -13.84 2.45 3.82
CA LEU A 154 -13.51 3.87 3.89
C LEU A 154 -14.22 4.72 2.83
N GLY A 155 -14.93 4.11 1.88
CA GLY A 155 -15.57 4.85 0.78
C GLY A 155 -14.57 5.43 -0.23
N LEU A 156 -13.45 4.75 -0.45
CA LEU A 156 -12.37 5.20 -1.35
C LEU A 156 -12.52 4.66 -2.79
N ARG A 157 -13.56 3.86 -3.06
CA ARG A 157 -13.87 3.47 -4.44
C ARG A 157 -14.60 4.62 -5.13
N PRO A 158 -14.30 4.89 -6.41
CA PRO A 158 -15.15 5.76 -7.22
C PRO A 158 -16.58 5.20 -7.16
N GLU A 159 -17.58 6.07 -6.97
CA GLU A 159 -18.97 5.65 -7.07
C GLU A 159 -19.20 5.02 -8.44
N ALA A 160 -19.81 3.83 -8.46
CA ALA A 160 -20.21 3.17 -9.69
C ALA A 160 -21.31 4.02 -10.36
N GLY A 161 -20.91 4.91 -11.28
CA GLY A 161 -21.84 5.83 -11.95
C GLY A 161 -21.22 7.12 -12.50
N MET A 162 -20.03 7.52 -12.06
CA MET A 162 -19.31 8.66 -12.66
C MET A 162 -18.26 8.16 -13.67
N THR A 163 -18.71 7.57 -14.77
CA THR A 163 -17.98 7.73 -16.03
C THR A 163 -17.96 9.22 -16.33
N LYS A 164 -16.79 9.84 -16.17
CA LYS A 164 -16.54 11.20 -16.64
C LYS A 164 -16.77 11.21 -18.15
N HIS A 165 -17.93 11.68 -18.57
CA HIS A 165 -18.05 12.38 -19.83
C HIS A 165 -17.52 13.78 -19.58
N GLU A 166 -16.32 14.05 -20.09
CA GLU A 166 -15.84 15.33 -20.65
C GLU A 166 -14.38 15.15 -21.07
#